data_AF-V9GG83-F1
#
_entry.id   AF-V9GG83-F1
#
_cell.length_a   1.000
_cell.length_b   1.000
_cell.length_c   1.000
_cell.angle_alpha   90.00
_cell.angle_beta   90.00
_cell.angle_gamma   90.00
#
_symmetry.space_group_name_H-M   'P 1'
#
loop_
_entity.id
_entity.type
_entity.pdbx_description
1 polymer ?
#
loop_
_entity_poly.entity_id
_entity_poly.type
_entity_poly.pdbx_seq_one_letter_code
_entity_poly.pdbx_strand_id
1 'polypeptide(L)'
;MNPNNLRIIGQAEQFAREFHQDDASGHDEWHILRVVRFARVLAKLEGADQYICELAAWLHDVADEKLNESKEAGCARVGEWLIAAGTDNRDIEHVLEIIRTMSFSSGTAKGMHTLEGQVVQDADRLDAIGAIGIARTFAYAGSRGREIYDPGIAVRERMSNHEYRSDKSTTINHFYEKLLKLKDLLNTQSARQLAIEKHRSMEDFLDRFDHEWSIGNEAYLAESLSYRGKVTRVHVAFDLSTAGSIEIMLRSKPDEIVISLPDDLSVGLLPDHDQYAASYELRRNWFTAHYSPSNQARLQSALVHSAVQWMLWPQQLLDLPCTIWAGGSALEQTGLRRLLSQIPSHSDMVIINPTAILHELYPTITYRGTFEIVPEQLAIAMERSSQERKLSPDEIAGYCTDWNRLRAENGVLRVLEQGVLRTVPESHYDAMIMESVYSVKARSGEFKRSSRVIGEVIGHHELGVSDGYIEYRVRELIKASVLTYTGDLSEMAKYSVSLTEAVDEESKRDEKQRLQAVRLQSLMQNMMDTHLTERDIMEELKGMGLTDDIWESYHNHHKQRVLLLDSLTRILGEQEHN
;
A
#
# COMPACT_ATOMS: atom_id res chain seq x y z
N MET A 1 41.97 10.22 -26.68
CA MET A 1 43.14 10.79 -25.97
C MET A 1 44.42 10.30 -26.64
N ASN A 2 45.49 11.11 -26.60
CA ASN A 2 46.82 10.69 -27.08
C ASN A 2 47.52 9.78 -26.03
N PRO A 3 48.63 9.08 -26.38
CA PRO A 3 49.32 8.19 -25.45
C PRO A 3 49.92 8.86 -24.20
N ASN A 4 50.35 10.12 -24.29
CA ASN A 4 50.90 10.84 -23.14
C ASN A 4 49.80 11.15 -22.11
N ASN A 5 48.63 11.58 -22.57
CA ASN A 5 47.47 11.86 -21.73
C ASN A 5 47.01 10.59 -20.99
N LEU A 6 47.01 9.43 -21.67
CA LEU A 6 46.69 8.15 -21.04
C LEU A 6 47.70 7.76 -19.95
N ARG A 7 49.00 8.03 -20.17
CA ARG A 7 50.05 7.81 -19.17
C ARG A 7 49.83 8.70 -17.94
N ILE A 8 49.51 9.98 -18.14
CA ILE A 8 49.26 10.93 -17.04
C ILE A 8 48.02 10.53 -16.25
N ILE A 9 46.93 10.13 -16.90
CA ILE A 9 45.72 9.62 -16.22
C ILE A 9 46.04 8.38 -15.37
N GLY A 10 46.83 7.44 -15.90
CA GLY A 10 47.25 6.27 -15.12
C GLY A 10 48.09 6.63 -13.90
N GLN A 11 48.92 7.67 -13.98
CA GLN A 11 49.66 8.19 -12.83
C GLN A 11 48.74 8.90 -11.83
N ALA A 12 47.75 9.66 -12.31
CA ALA A 12 46.76 10.34 -11.46
C ALA A 12 45.92 9.34 -10.68
N GLU A 13 45.51 8.26 -11.34
CA GLU A 13 44.82 7.14 -10.71
C GLU A 13 45.65 6.53 -9.57
N GLN A 14 46.92 6.18 -9.82
CA GLN A 14 47.78 5.62 -8.78
C GLN A 14 47.93 6.59 -7.59
N PHE A 15 48.17 7.88 -7.88
CA PHE A 15 48.34 8.89 -6.85
C PHE A 15 47.09 9.07 -5.99
N ALA A 16 45.90 9.14 -6.60
CA ALA A 16 44.64 9.23 -5.87
C ALA A 16 44.36 7.98 -5.03
N ARG A 17 44.62 6.78 -5.57
CA ARG A 17 44.42 5.52 -4.84
C ARG A 17 45.32 5.43 -3.60
N GLU A 18 46.58 5.80 -3.72
CA GLU A 18 47.53 5.85 -2.59
C GLU A 18 47.10 6.89 -1.53
N PHE A 19 46.53 8.03 -1.96
CA PHE A 19 46.09 9.08 -1.05
C PHE A 19 44.86 8.68 -0.21
N HIS A 20 43.95 7.87 -0.76
CA HIS A 20 42.67 7.50 -0.12
C HIS A 20 42.65 6.09 0.50
N GLN A 21 43.81 5.42 0.61
CA GLN A 21 43.90 4.00 0.97
C GLN A 21 43.30 3.65 2.35
N ASP A 22 43.29 4.58 3.30
CA ASP A 22 42.84 4.38 4.68
C ASP A 22 41.50 5.08 5.03
N ASP A 23 40.79 5.64 4.04
CA ASP A 23 39.55 6.40 4.30
C ASP A 23 38.30 5.52 4.32
N ALA A 24 37.71 5.35 5.52
CA ALA A 24 36.44 4.64 5.73
C ALA A 24 35.22 5.57 5.87
N SER A 25 35.39 6.89 5.71
CA SER A 25 34.35 7.90 5.97
C SER A 25 33.37 8.12 4.79
N GLY A 26 33.56 7.39 3.69
CA GLY A 26 32.74 7.50 2.47
C GLY A 26 33.37 8.33 1.35
N HIS A 27 34.64 8.75 1.49
CA HIS A 27 35.50 9.28 0.41
C HIS A 27 36.59 8.27 0.03
N ASP A 28 36.20 7.00 -0.02
CA ASP A 28 37.08 5.89 -0.35
C ASP A 28 37.51 5.93 -1.83
N GLU A 29 38.49 5.11 -2.17
CA GLU A 29 38.92 4.87 -3.55
C GLU A 29 37.75 4.60 -4.52
N TRP A 30 36.69 3.94 -4.03
CA TRP A 30 35.51 3.62 -4.82
C TRP A 30 34.66 4.84 -5.17
N HIS A 31 34.57 5.84 -4.28
CA HIS A 31 33.94 7.12 -4.59
C HIS A 31 34.61 7.78 -5.80
N ILE A 32 35.92 7.97 -5.75
CA ILE A 32 36.66 8.65 -6.81
C ILE A 32 36.53 7.91 -8.13
N LEU A 33 36.63 6.57 -8.10
CA LEU A 33 36.45 5.75 -9.29
C LEU A 33 35.06 5.92 -9.93
N ARG A 34 33.99 6.04 -9.13
CA ARG A 34 32.64 6.29 -9.65
C ARG A 34 32.51 7.70 -10.22
N VAL A 35 33.05 8.71 -9.55
CA VAL A 35 33.06 10.10 -10.05
C VAL A 35 33.80 10.18 -11.38
N VAL A 36 34.98 9.58 -11.52
CA VAL A 36 35.74 9.53 -12.77
C VAL A 36 34.96 8.83 -13.87
N ARG A 37 34.28 7.72 -13.56
CA ARG A 37 33.43 7.00 -14.53
C ARG A 37 32.26 7.88 -15.00
N PHE A 38 31.61 8.61 -14.10
CA PHE A 38 30.56 9.56 -14.47
C PHE A 38 31.13 10.71 -15.32
N ALA A 39 32.22 11.34 -14.89
CA ALA A 39 32.87 12.43 -15.62
C ALA A 39 33.25 12.02 -17.04
N ARG A 40 33.78 10.81 -17.23
CA ARG A 40 34.08 10.23 -18.55
C ARG A 40 32.84 10.12 -19.44
N VAL A 41 31.74 9.59 -18.91
CA VAL A 41 30.49 9.40 -19.66
C VAL A 41 29.86 10.75 -19.99
N LEU A 42 29.74 11.64 -19.00
CA LEU A 42 29.18 12.97 -19.16
C LEU A 42 29.99 13.82 -20.15
N ALA A 43 31.32 13.80 -20.06
CA ALA A 43 32.18 14.51 -21.02
C ALA A 43 31.91 14.09 -22.46
N LYS A 44 31.70 12.79 -22.70
CA LYS A 44 31.38 12.27 -24.03
C LYS A 44 29.99 12.69 -24.51
N LEU A 45 29.00 12.72 -23.62
CA LEU A 45 27.62 13.10 -23.97
C LEU A 45 27.48 14.60 -24.22
N GLU A 46 28.18 15.42 -23.44
CA GLU A 46 28.11 16.88 -23.49
C GLU A 46 29.14 17.50 -24.45
N GLY A 47 30.10 16.69 -24.94
CA GLY A 47 31.15 17.15 -25.85
C GLY A 47 32.29 17.92 -25.16
N ALA A 48 32.50 17.71 -23.86
CA ALA A 48 33.60 18.30 -23.09
C ALA A 48 34.93 17.59 -23.36
N ASP A 49 36.05 18.24 -23.04
CA ASP A 49 37.36 17.58 -23.10
C ASP A 49 37.47 16.47 -22.04
N GLN A 50 37.36 15.23 -22.52
CA GLN A 50 37.42 14.03 -21.69
C GLN A 50 38.73 13.95 -20.88
N TYR A 51 39.85 14.45 -21.41
CA TYR A 51 41.14 14.38 -20.69
C TYR A 51 41.14 15.28 -19.47
N ILE A 52 40.72 16.54 -19.63
CA ILE A 52 40.61 17.50 -18.54
C ILE A 52 39.60 17.01 -17.48
N CYS A 53 38.44 16.53 -17.91
CA CYS A 53 37.41 16.00 -17.02
C CYS A 53 37.91 14.83 -16.17
N GLU A 54 38.56 13.83 -16.80
CA GLU A 54 39.09 12.66 -16.06
C GLU A 54 40.22 13.04 -15.11
N LEU A 55 41.13 13.93 -15.54
CA LEU A 55 42.25 14.37 -14.72
C LEU A 55 41.78 15.17 -13.50
N ALA A 56 40.85 16.10 -13.69
CA ALA A 56 40.24 16.85 -12.60
C ALA A 56 39.42 15.96 -11.65
N ALA A 57 38.68 14.98 -12.17
CA ALA A 57 37.91 14.04 -11.37
C ALA A 57 38.79 13.13 -10.48
N TRP A 58 39.98 12.71 -10.94
CA TRP A 58 40.91 11.96 -10.10
C TRP A 58 41.49 12.78 -8.94
N LEU A 59 41.65 14.10 -9.15
CA LEU A 59 42.43 14.96 -8.25
C LEU A 59 41.56 15.89 -7.37
N HIS A 60 40.24 15.94 -7.59
CA HIS A 60 39.37 16.90 -6.89
C HIS A 60 39.36 16.74 -5.37
N ASP A 61 39.30 15.50 -4.86
CA ASP A 61 39.25 15.20 -3.43
C ASP A 61 40.63 15.30 -2.75
N VAL A 62 41.73 15.17 -3.51
CA VAL A 62 43.10 15.36 -2.99
C VAL A 62 43.31 16.78 -2.46
N ALA A 63 42.57 17.76 -3.01
CA ALA A 63 42.62 19.16 -2.60
C ALA A 63 41.59 19.55 -1.52
N ASP A 64 40.79 18.62 -0.99
CA ASP A 64 39.80 18.93 0.05
C ASP A 64 40.49 19.45 1.33
N GLU A 65 39.94 20.53 1.88
CA GLU A 65 40.34 21.18 3.14
C GLU A 65 40.22 20.21 4.33
N LYS A 66 39.42 19.15 4.22
CA LYS A 66 39.31 18.13 5.27
C LYS A 66 40.55 17.23 5.38
N LEU A 67 41.33 17.13 4.30
CA LEU A 67 42.49 16.24 4.18
C LEU A 67 43.81 17.03 4.14
N ASN A 68 43.74 18.36 4.19
CA ASN A 68 44.87 19.28 4.07
C ASN A 68 44.74 20.45 5.05
N GLU A 69 45.85 21.13 5.36
CA GLU A 69 45.83 22.29 6.28
C GLU A 69 44.97 23.46 5.76
N SER A 70 44.85 23.59 4.44
CA SER A 70 43.98 24.55 3.76
C SER A 70 43.69 24.09 2.34
N LYS A 71 42.65 24.66 1.72
CA LYS A 71 42.32 24.41 0.31
C LYS A 71 43.44 24.88 -0.63
N GLU A 72 44.12 25.97 -0.28
CA GLU A 72 45.27 26.50 -0.99
C GLU A 72 46.45 25.53 -0.97
N ALA A 73 46.74 24.91 0.18
CA ALA A 73 47.78 23.89 0.31
C ALA A 73 47.46 22.64 -0.53
N GLY A 74 46.19 22.21 -0.53
CA GLY A 74 45.72 21.12 -1.39
C GLY A 74 45.89 21.41 -2.88
N CYS A 75 45.50 22.61 -3.31
CA CYS A 75 45.68 23.05 -4.71
C CYS A 75 47.16 23.14 -5.11
N ALA A 76 48.04 23.59 -4.20
CA ALA A 76 49.47 23.66 -4.46
C ALA A 76 50.06 22.25 -4.68
N ARG A 77 49.70 21.29 -3.83
CA ARG A 77 50.12 19.89 -3.97
C ARG A 77 49.71 19.28 -5.31
N VAL A 78 48.45 19.50 -5.72
CA VAL A 78 47.95 19.04 -7.02
C VAL A 78 48.73 19.70 -8.16
N GLY A 79 49.00 21.01 -8.07
CA GLY A 79 49.78 21.73 -9.08
C GLY A 79 51.21 21.21 -9.22
N GLU A 80 51.91 21.00 -8.11
CA GLU A 80 53.26 20.42 -8.10
C GLU A 80 53.29 19.02 -8.72
N TRP A 81 52.30 18.19 -8.39
CA TRP A 81 52.16 16.86 -8.95
C TRP A 81 51.93 16.90 -10.48
N LEU A 82 51.05 17.78 -10.96
CA LEU A 82 50.75 17.92 -12.38
C LEU A 82 51.97 18.35 -13.21
N ILE A 83 52.81 19.26 -12.66
CA ILE A 83 54.08 19.68 -13.27
C ILE A 83 55.03 18.48 -13.35
N ALA A 84 55.18 17.72 -12.26
CA ALA A 84 56.05 16.54 -12.22
C ALA A 84 55.60 15.42 -13.19
N ALA A 85 54.29 15.28 -13.42
CA ALA A 85 53.73 14.31 -14.37
C ALA A 85 54.00 14.67 -15.84
N GLY A 86 54.39 15.91 -16.13
CA GLY A 86 54.64 16.43 -17.47
C GLY A 86 53.36 16.91 -18.18
N THR A 87 52.42 17.48 -17.42
CA THR A 87 51.19 18.09 -17.94
C THR A 87 51.48 19.47 -18.54
N ASP A 88 50.83 19.82 -19.65
CA ASP A 88 51.00 21.15 -20.26
C ASP A 88 50.43 22.25 -19.36
N ASN A 89 51.11 23.41 -19.28
CA ASN A 89 50.72 24.52 -18.40
C ASN A 89 49.26 24.98 -18.57
N ARG A 90 48.75 24.99 -19.80
CA ARG A 90 47.35 25.34 -20.09
C ARG A 90 46.38 24.36 -19.41
N ASP A 91 46.67 23.08 -19.46
CA ASP A 91 45.83 22.03 -18.87
C ASP A 91 45.95 22.04 -17.34
N ILE A 92 47.14 22.34 -16.80
CA ILE A 92 47.35 22.55 -15.36
C ILE A 92 46.46 23.67 -14.84
N GLU A 93 46.50 24.84 -15.49
CA GLU A 93 45.69 25.99 -15.10
C GLU A 93 44.19 25.67 -15.13
N HIS A 94 43.74 24.97 -16.18
CA HIS A 94 42.34 24.58 -16.34
C HIS A 94 41.89 23.58 -15.26
N VAL A 95 42.68 22.54 -14.98
CA VAL A 95 42.36 21.56 -13.92
C VAL A 95 42.33 22.22 -12.54
N LEU A 96 43.29 23.09 -12.23
CA LEU A 96 43.31 23.80 -10.95
C LEU A 96 42.14 24.78 -10.80
N GLU A 97 41.68 25.40 -11.89
CA GLU A 97 40.47 26.24 -11.88
C GLU A 97 39.22 25.43 -11.51
N ILE A 98 39.06 24.25 -12.13
CA ILE A 98 37.95 23.34 -11.83
C ILE A 98 37.98 22.95 -10.36
N ILE A 99 39.11 22.44 -9.86
CA ILE A 99 39.23 21.97 -8.47
C ILE A 99 38.93 23.10 -7.47
N ARG A 100 39.39 24.33 -7.74
CA ARG A 100 39.10 25.49 -6.87
C ARG A 100 37.61 25.83 -6.80
N THR A 101 36.83 25.51 -7.83
CA THR A 101 35.41 25.88 -7.94
C THR A 101 34.43 24.73 -7.69
N MET A 102 34.93 23.54 -7.32
CA MET A 102 34.11 22.34 -7.02
C MET A 102 33.28 22.44 -5.72
N SER A 103 33.74 23.15 -4.69
CA SER A 103 33.16 23.10 -3.34
C SER A 103 31.74 23.70 -3.26
N PHE A 104 30.81 22.99 -2.61
CA PHE A 104 29.45 23.48 -2.33
C PHE A 104 29.42 24.72 -1.41
N SER A 105 30.46 24.91 -0.57
CA SER A 105 30.58 26.01 0.40
C SER A 105 31.02 27.34 -0.21
N SER A 106 31.40 27.42 -1.49
CA SER A 106 31.68 28.71 -2.13
C SER A 106 30.39 29.30 -2.68
N GLY A 107 29.58 29.91 -1.81
CA GLY A 107 28.48 30.83 -2.16
C GLY A 107 28.96 32.11 -2.86
N THR A 108 30.08 32.07 -3.55
CA THR A 108 30.62 33.17 -4.34
C THR A 108 29.97 33.18 -5.71
N ALA A 109 29.47 34.35 -6.11
CA ALA A 109 28.73 34.67 -7.33
C ALA A 109 29.46 34.42 -8.68
N LYS A 110 30.49 33.57 -8.71
CA LYS A 110 31.18 33.09 -9.92
C LYS A 110 30.96 31.57 -10.01
N GLY A 111 29.85 31.18 -10.64
CA GLY A 111 29.51 29.77 -10.86
C GLY A 111 30.55 29.05 -11.73
N MET A 112 30.48 27.72 -11.78
CA MET A 112 31.34 26.92 -12.66
C MET A 112 31.07 27.28 -14.13
N HIS A 113 32.05 27.91 -14.80
CA HIS A 113 31.86 28.48 -16.13
C HIS A 113 32.33 27.57 -17.27
N THR A 114 33.28 26.66 -17.00
CA THR A 114 33.81 25.75 -18.01
C THR A 114 32.92 24.52 -18.14
N LEU A 115 32.77 24.01 -19.36
CA LEU A 115 31.98 22.81 -19.62
C LEU A 115 32.58 21.60 -18.90
N GLU A 116 33.91 21.48 -18.92
CA GLU A 116 34.66 20.44 -18.21
C GLU A 116 34.43 20.51 -16.70
N GLY A 117 34.45 21.72 -16.12
CA GLY A 117 34.18 21.91 -14.70
C GLY A 117 32.74 21.57 -14.33
N GLN A 118 31.78 21.92 -15.18
CA GLN A 118 30.37 21.56 -15.01
C GLN A 118 30.18 20.04 -15.02
N VAL A 119 30.85 19.35 -15.95
CA VAL A 119 30.84 17.88 -16.04
C VAL A 119 31.41 17.23 -14.78
N VAL A 120 32.55 17.70 -14.28
CA VAL A 120 33.19 17.12 -13.09
C VAL A 120 32.37 17.41 -11.83
N GLN A 121 31.82 18.62 -11.71
CA GLN A 121 30.93 18.99 -10.61
C GLN A 121 29.64 18.15 -10.61
N ASP A 122 29.06 17.91 -11.78
CA ASP A 122 27.89 17.05 -11.90
C ASP A 122 28.21 15.59 -11.57
N ALA A 123 29.37 15.09 -12.00
CA ALA A 123 29.81 13.74 -11.69
C ALA A 123 29.95 13.49 -10.18
N ASP A 124 30.54 14.43 -9.44
CA ASP A 124 30.65 14.36 -7.98
C ASP A 124 29.26 14.41 -7.31
N ARG A 125 28.42 15.38 -7.70
CA ARG A 125 27.07 15.54 -7.15
C ARG A 125 26.17 14.34 -7.43
N LEU A 126 26.31 13.69 -8.59
CA LEU A 126 25.58 12.47 -8.94
C LEU A 126 25.97 11.29 -8.04
N ASP A 127 27.21 11.22 -7.57
CA ASP A 127 27.65 10.18 -6.62
C ASP A 127 27.19 10.46 -5.18
N ALA A 128 26.85 11.70 -4.86
CA ALA A 128 26.28 12.10 -3.58
C ALA A 128 24.77 11.78 -3.42
N ILE A 129 24.08 11.36 -4.49
CA ILE A 129 22.64 11.08 -4.49
C ILE A 129 22.29 9.65 -4.96
N GLY A 130 21.06 9.22 -4.64
CA GLY A 130 20.58 7.86 -4.87
C GLY A 130 21.03 6.88 -3.79
N ALA A 131 20.94 5.57 -4.07
CA ALA A 131 21.25 4.52 -3.09
C ALA A 131 22.65 4.62 -2.46
N ILE A 132 23.65 4.96 -3.28
CA ILE A 132 25.02 5.20 -2.80
C ILE A 132 25.09 6.46 -1.94
N GLY A 133 24.41 7.53 -2.36
CA GLY A 133 24.29 8.76 -1.57
C GLY A 133 23.67 8.53 -0.20
N ILE A 134 22.63 7.70 -0.11
CA ILE A 134 22.02 7.28 1.16
C ILE A 134 23.08 6.61 2.05
N ALA A 135 23.74 5.55 1.54
CA ALA A 135 24.73 4.80 2.31
C ALA A 135 25.89 5.69 2.79
N ARG A 136 26.45 6.53 1.90
CA ARG A 136 27.54 7.46 2.23
C ARG A 136 27.12 8.48 3.29
N THR A 137 25.90 8.99 3.20
CA THR A 137 25.37 9.98 4.15
C THR A 137 25.31 9.42 5.56
N PHE A 138 24.81 8.19 5.73
CA PHE A 138 24.79 7.51 7.03
C PHE A 138 26.17 7.07 7.52
N ALA A 139 27.05 6.58 6.63
CA ALA A 139 28.41 6.20 7.00
C ALA A 139 29.21 7.42 7.51
N TYR A 140 29.17 8.53 6.77
CA TYR A 140 29.83 9.78 7.16
C TYR A 140 29.26 10.32 8.48
N ALA A 141 27.93 10.38 8.61
CA ALA A 141 27.28 10.81 9.84
C ALA A 141 27.70 9.96 11.05
N GLY A 142 27.74 8.64 10.89
CA GLY A 142 28.21 7.71 11.92
C GLY A 142 29.66 7.99 12.35
N SER A 143 30.57 8.19 11.38
CA SER A 143 31.97 8.54 11.67
C SER A 143 32.14 9.88 12.40
N ARG A 144 31.16 10.78 12.28
CA ARG A 144 31.11 12.10 12.93
C ARG A 144 30.27 12.12 14.20
N GLY A 145 29.70 10.98 14.62
CA GLY A 145 28.83 10.88 15.79
C GLY A 145 27.53 11.69 15.67
N ARG A 146 27.03 11.90 14.43
CA ARG A 146 25.78 12.62 14.17
C ARG A 146 24.59 11.67 14.27
N GLU A 147 23.52 12.13 14.90
CA GLU A 147 22.29 11.34 15.05
C GLU A 147 21.61 11.05 13.70
N ILE A 148 20.95 9.89 13.61
CA ILE A 148 20.17 9.50 12.43
C ILE A 148 19.03 10.50 12.22
N TYR A 149 18.17 10.63 13.23
CA TYR A 149 17.01 11.50 13.23
C TYR A 149 16.69 11.93 14.66
N ASP A 150 16.19 13.16 14.81
CA ASP A 150 15.67 13.75 16.05
C ASP A 150 14.50 14.66 15.64
N PRO A 151 13.26 14.33 16.03
CA PRO A 151 12.08 15.12 15.70
C PRO A 151 12.07 16.51 16.34
N GLY A 152 12.80 16.70 17.45
CA GLY A 152 12.97 18.01 18.10
C GLY A 152 13.83 18.98 17.29
N ILE A 153 14.56 18.50 16.27
CA ILE A 153 15.44 19.31 15.43
C ILE A 153 14.77 19.57 14.07
N ALA A 154 14.27 20.79 13.87
CA ALA A 154 13.65 21.20 12.62
C ALA A 154 14.65 21.27 11.45
N VAL A 155 14.18 21.01 10.22
CA VAL A 155 14.98 21.25 9.01
C VAL A 155 15.22 22.73 8.81
N ARG A 156 16.47 23.05 8.48
CA ARG A 156 16.91 24.41 8.20
C ARG A 156 16.59 24.79 6.75
N GLU A 157 15.75 25.80 6.56
CA GLU A 157 15.35 26.27 5.23
C GLU A 157 16.38 27.21 4.59
N ARG A 158 17.03 28.06 5.40
CA ARG A 158 18.09 28.98 4.99
C ARG A 158 19.31 28.74 5.87
N MET A 159 20.48 28.62 5.24
CA MET A 159 21.75 28.40 5.96
C MET A 159 22.81 29.31 5.38
N SER A 160 23.54 30.00 6.25
CA SER A 160 24.88 30.51 5.95
C SER A 160 25.90 29.37 5.97
N ASN A 161 27.04 29.53 5.32
CA ASN A 161 28.13 28.55 5.35
C ASN A 161 28.63 28.24 6.77
N HIS A 162 28.51 29.21 7.69
CA HIS A 162 28.88 29.05 9.09
C HIS A 162 27.88 28.15 9.82
N GLU A 163 26.57 28.36 9.66
CA GLU A 163 25.51 27.55 10.26
C GLU A 163 25.51 26.10 9.75
N TYR A 164 25.83 25.88 8.47
CA TYR A 164 25.97 24.53 7.91
C TYR A 164 27.09 23.72 8.58
N ARG A 165 28.18 24.39 9.02
CA ARG A 165 29.37 23.75 9.60
C ARG A 165 29.35 23.67 11.13
N SER A 166 28.56 24.50 11.82
CA SER A 166 28.64 24.66 13.28
C SER A 166 27.40 24.20 14.07
N ASP A 167 26.20 24.21 13.47
CA ASP A 167 24.98 23.82 14.18
C ASP A 167 24.67 22.33 14.09
N LYS A 168 24.24 21.76 15.22
CA LYS A 168 23.73 20.38 15.29
C LYS A 168 22.51 20.25 14.38
N SER A 169 22.56 19.28 13.48
CA SER A 169 21.42 18.82 12.67
C SER A 169 21.50 17.30 12.55
N THR A 170 20.48 16.66 12.00
CA THR A 170 20.35 15.20 11.93
C THR A 170 20.71 14.68 10.54
N THR A 171 21.00 13.39 10.42
CA THR A 171 21.34 12.76 9.14
C THR A 171 20.16 12.82 8.17
N ILE A 172 18.94 12.56 8.64
CA ILE A 172 17.73 12.70 7.83
C ILE A 172 17.52 14.16 7.40
N ASN A 173 17.71 15.15 8.28
CA ASN A 173 17.59 16.55 7.89
C ASN A 173 18.58 16.92 6.77
N HIS A 174 19.75 16.28 6.69
CA HIS A 174 20.70 16.52 5.61
C HIS A 174 20.13 16.24 4.21
N PHE A 175 19.21 15.28 4.08
CA PHE A 175 18.52 15.00 2.82
C PHE A 175 17.73 16.22 2.34
N TYR A 176 16.89 16.78 3.22
CA TYR A 176 16.08 17.97 2.91
C TYR A 176 16.92 19.24 2.80
N GLU A 177 17.94 19.39 3.63
CA GLU A 177 18.81 20.56 3.68
C GLU A 177 19.67 20.69 2.41
N LYS A 178 20.16 19.55 1.87
CA LYS A 178 21.13 19.51 0.76
C LYS A 178 20.79 18.51 -0.34
N LEU A 179 20.69 17.21 -0.03
CA LEU A 179 20.75 16.16 -1.07
C LEU A 179 19.60 16.22 -2.07
N LEU A 180 18.37 16.45 -1.59
CA LEU A 180 17.18 16.59 -2.43
C LEU A 180 17.20 17.85 -3.30
N LYS A 181 18.04 18.84 -2.96
CA LYS A 181 18.21 20.07 -3.77
C LYS A 181 19.25 19.90 -4.88
N LEU A 182 20.08 18.84 -4.84
CA LEU A 182 21.18 18.68 -5.79
C LEU A 182 20.71 18.48 -7.22
N LYS A 183 19.56 17.82 -7.46
CA LYS A 183 19.04 17.61 -8.82
C LYS A 183 18.83 18.92 -9.59
N ASP A 184 18.42 19.98 -8.89
CA ASP A 184 18.10 21.27 -9.50
C ASP A 184 19.35 22.10 -9.75
N LEU A 185 20.43 21.80 -9.02
CA LEU A 185 21.73 22.46 -9.08
C LEU A 185 22.71 21.83 -10.09
N LEU A 186 22.37 20.70 -10.71
CA LEU A 186 23.20 20.09 -11.76
C LEU A 186 23.29 21.01 -12.98
N ASN A 187 24.41 20.96 -13.69
CA ASN A 187 24.71 21.89 -14.76
C ASN A 187 24.22 21.37 -16.13
N THR A 188 24.57 20.12 -16.44
CA THR A 188 24.44 19.48 -17.76
C THR A 188 23.12 18.74 -17.93
N GLN A 189 22.67 18.57 -19.18
CA GLN A 189 21.39 17.90 -19.46
C GLN A 189 21.46 16.41 -19.12
N SER A 190 22.55 15.74 -19.49
CA SER A 190 22.73 14.31 -19.20
C SER A 190 22.81 14.02 -17.71
N ALA A 191 23.43 14.89 -16.91
CA ALA A 191 23.43 14.74 -15.46
C ALA A 191 22.04 14.91 -14.84
N ARG A 192 21.28 15.94 -15.26
CA ARG A 192 19.90 16.13 -14.78
C ARG A 192 19.04 14.91 -15.06
N GLN A 193 19.20 14.28 -16.24
CA GLN A 193 18.45 13.07 -16.59
C GLN A 193 18.80 11.88 -15.67
N LEU A 194 20.09 11.67 -15.37
CA LEU A 194 20.53 10.61 -14.45
C LEU A 194 20.09 10.86 -13.00
N ALA A 195 19.94 12.13 -12.62
CA ALA A 195 19.57 12.49 -11.26
C ALA A 195 18.09 12.20 -10.94
N ILE A 196 17.21 12.07 -11.92
CA ILE A 196 15.77 11.84 -11.69
C ILE A 196 15.53 10.54 -10.91
N GLU A 197 16.07 9.41 -11.37
CA GLU A 197 15.91 8.12 -10.69
C GLU A 197 16.64 8.08 -9.34
N LYS A 198 17.81 8.71 -9.27
CA LYS A 198 18.59 8.83 -8.02
C LYS A 198 17.85 9.65 -6.97
N HIS A 199 17.22 10.75 -7.37
CA HIS A 199 16.39 11.58 -6.51
C HIS A 199 15.18 10.82 -6.00
N ARG A 200 14.44 10.17 -6.91
CA ARG A 200 13.29 9.33 -6.55
C ARG A 200 13.65 8.24 -5.54
N SER A 201 14.80 7.59 -5.72
CA SER A 201 15.28 6.56 -4.78
C SER A 201 15.50 7.10 -3.36
N MET A 202 15.83 8.38 -3.21
CA MET A 202 15.98 9.02 -1.90
C MET A 202 14.62 9.40 -1.30
N GLU A 203 13.67 9.89 -2.11
CA GLU A 203 12.29 10.13 -1.67
C GLU A 203 11.66 8.82 -1.18
N ASP A 204 11.73 7.75 -1.99
CA ASP A 204 11.22 6.42 -1.62
C ASP A 204 11.86 5.87 -0.33
N PHE A 205 13.14 6.19 -0.07
CA PHE A 205 13.82 5.82 1.17
C PHE A 205 13.29 6.61 2.37
N LEU A 206 13.13 7.93 2.23
CA LEU A 206 12.63 8.80 3.29
C LEU A 206 11.18 8.44 3.66
N ASP A 207 10.34 8.14 2.67
CA ASP A 207 8.96 7.72 2.88
C ASP A 207 8.90 6.39 3.64
N ARG A 208 9.74 5.42 3.29
CA ARG A 208 9.84 4.15 4.04
C ARG A 208 10.37 4.37 5.45
N PHE A 209 11.35 5.25 5.62
CA PHE A 209 11.87 5.60 6.93
C PHE A 209 10.79 6.21 7.82
N ASP A 210 9.99 7.17 7.30
CA ASP A 210 8.88 7.78 8.05
C ASP A 210 7.79 6.74 8.39
N HIS A 211 7.49 5.84 7.45
CA HIS A 211 6.53 4.76 7.69
C HIS A 211 7.02 3.80 8.78
N GLU A 212 8.29 3.36 8.73
CA GLU A 212 8.89 2.54 9.78
C GLU A 212 8.93 3.28 11.12
N TRP A 213 9.22 4.58 11.11
CA TRP A 213 9.20 5.45 12.30
C TRP A 213 7.80 5.59 12.91
N SER A 214 6.74 5.47 12.10
CA SER A 214 5.35 5.53 12.57
C SER A 214 4.91 4.27 13.33
N ILE A 215 5.54 3.12 13.08
CA ILE A 215 5.12 1.84 13.65
C ILE A 215 5.37 1.85 15.17
N GLY A 216 4.31 1.72 15.96
CA GLY A 216 4.45 1.70 17.42
C GLY A 216 4.63 3.09 18.04
N ASN A 217 4.58 4.17 17.26
CA ASN A 217 4.91 5.51 17.74
C ASN A 217 3.67 6.30 18.19
N GLU A 218 3.51 6.43 19.51
CA GLU A 218 2.43 7.21 20.14
C GLU A 218 2.56 8.72 19.91
N ALA A 219 3.75 9.22 19.60
CA ALA A 219 4.05 10.63 19.35
C ALA A 219 4.22 10.93 17.84
N TYR A 220 3.81 10.02 16.95
CA TYR A 220 4.09 10.12 15.51
C TYR A 220 3.73 11.48 14.91
N LEU A 221 2.60 12.07 15.25
CA LEU A 221 2.21 13.38 14.70
C LEU A 221 3.14 14.53 15.10
N ALA A 222 3.75 14.45 16.28
CA ALA A 222 4.77 15.40 16.72
C ALA A 222 6.14 15.10 16.10
N GLU A 223 6.41 13.83 15.78
CA GLU A 223 7.73 13.35 15.36
C GLU A 223 7.90 13.10 13.86
N SER A 224 6.81 13.07 13.09
CA SER A 224 6.84 12.70 11.68
C SER A 224 7.67 13.68 10.86
N LEU A 225 8.45 13.12 9.94
CA LEU A 225 9.20 13.86 8.93
C LEU A 225 8.29 14.64 7.99
N SER A 226 7.12 14.05 7.71
CA SER A 226 6.12 14.51 6.75
C SER A 226 5.31 15.69 7.30
N TYR A 227 4.99 15.67 8.60
CA TYR A 227 4.02 16.60 9.18
C TYR A 227 4.60 17.69 10.08
N ARG A 228 5.73 17.43 10.78
CA ARG A 228 6.44 18.36 11.69
C ARG A 228 5.52 19.30 12.52
N GLY A 229 4.44 18.75 13.08
CA GLY A 229 3.51 19.49 13.94
C GLY A 229 2.59 20.51 13.24
N LYS A 230 2.52 20.54 11.91
CA LYS A 230 1.61 21.42 11.14
C LYS A 230 0.37 20.66 10.65
N VAL A 231 -0.25 19.85 11.52
CA VAL A 231 -1.47 19.11 11.18
C VAL A 231 -2.68 19.99 11.44
N THR A 232 -3.42 20.35 10.38
CA THR A 232 -4.67 21.11 10.49
C THR A 232 -5.91 20.22 10.52
N ARG A 233 -5.83 19.03 9.92
CA ARG A 233 -6.91 18.04 9.89
C ARG A 233 -6.39 16.63 9.62
N VAL A 234 -7.05 15.63 10.19
CA VAL A 234 -6.80 14.21 9.95
C VAL A 234 -7.95 13.59 9.16
N HIS A 235 -7.65 12.99 8.01
CA HIS A 235 -8.59 12.21 7.22
C HIS A 235 -8.43 10.73 7.54
N VAL A 236 -9.50 10.11 8.03
CA VAL A 236 -9.51 8.70 8.45
C VAL A 236 -10.21 7.85 7.41
N ALA A 237 -9.52 6.85 6.89
CA ALA A 237 -10.06 5.82 6.01
C ALA A 237 -9.98 4.43 6.67
N PHE A 238 -10.85 3.50 6.27
CA PHE A 238 -10.89 2.13 6.82
C PHE A 238 -10.26 1.08 5.90
N ASP A 239 -9.68 1.50 4.78
CA ASP A 239 -8.93 0.66 3.86
C ASP A 239 -7.81 1.46 3.17
N LEU A 240 -6.81 0.75 2.66
CA LEU A 240 -5.62 1.36 2.05
C LEU A 240 -5.92 2.04 0.70
N SER A 241 -6.90 1.56 -0.06
CA SER A 241 -7.24 2.12 -1.37
C SER A 241 -7.91 3.49 -1.23
N THR A 242 -8.83 3.61 -0.26
CA THR A 242 -9.45 4.87 0.11
C THR A 242 -8.40 5.86 0.63
N ALA A 243 -7.51 5.42 1.54
CA ALA A 243 -6.43 6.27 2.05
C ALA A 243 -5.55 6.82 0.93
N GLY A 244 -5.04 5.95 0.04
CA GLY A 244 -4.21 6.40 -1.09
C GLY A 244 -4.95 7.32 -2.07
N SER A 245 -6.26 7.13 -2.27
CA SER A 245 -7.06 8.01 -3.12
C SER A 245 -7.25 9.41 -2.50
N ILE A 246 -7.45 9.47 -1.18
CA ILE A 246 -7.52 10.72 -0.42
C ILE A 246 -6.15 11.41 -0.43
N GLU A 247 -5.04 10.70 -0.26
CA GLU A 247 -3.69 11.28 -0.35
C GLU A 247 -3.44 11.95 -1.70
N ILE A 248 -3.86 11.30 -2.80
CA ILE A 248 -3.77 11.89 -4.15
C ILE A 248 -4.63 13.17 -4.23
N MET A 249 -5.86 13.11 -3.72
CA MET A 249 -6.79 14.24 -3.69
C MET A 249 -6.22 15.43 -2.87
N LEU A 250 -5.54 15.16 -1.76
CA LEU A 250 -5.01 16.15 -0.82
C LEU A 250 -3.58 16.61 -1.14
N ARG A 251 -3.00 16.24 -2.28
CA ARG A 251 -1.63 16.66 -2.66
C ARG A 251 -1.37 18.17 -2.60
N SER A 252 -2.41 18.99 -2.71
CA SER A 252 -2.32 20.46 -2.61
C SER A 252 -2.42 21.01 -1.17
N LYS A 253 -2.68 20.15 -0.19
CA LYS A 253 -2.89 20.46 1.22
C LYS A 253 -1.94 19.65 2.12
N PRO A 254 -0.65 20.00 2.16
CA PRO A 254 0.38 19.23 2.88
C PRO A 254 0.22 19.23 4.41
N ASP A 255 -0.68 20.05 4.95
CA ASP A 255 -1.05 20.16 6.36
C ASP A 255 -2.26 19.29 6.75
N GLU A 256 -2.97 18.72 5.77
CA GLU A 256 -4.02 17.72 6.01
C GLU A 256 -3.43 16.31 5.85
N ILE A 257 -3.52 15.50 6.90
CA ILE A 257 -2.91 14.16 6.93
C ILE A 257 -3.95 13.10 6.60
N VAL A 258 -3.50 11.99 6.01
CA VAL A 258 -4.34 10.82 5.78
C VAL A 258 -3.83 9.67 6.62
N ILE A 259 -4.74 8.99 7.31
CA ILE A 259 -4.44 7.78 8.05
C ILE A 259 -5.38 6.67 7.60
N SER A 260 -4.89 5.44 7.68
CA SER A 260 -5.69 4.24 7.44
C SER A 260 -5.83 3.44 8.73
N LEU A 261 -7.05 3.03 9.05
CA LEU A 261 -7.38 2.06 10.09
C LEU A 261 -7.90 0.77 9.43
N PRO A 262 -7.07 0.03 8.68
CA PRO A 262 -7.51 -1.18 8.02
C PRO A 262 -7.88 -2.23 9.07
N ASP A 263 -9.05 -2.85 8.93
CA ASP A 263 -9.46 -4.12 9.55
C ASP A 263 -10.86 -4.44 9.01
N ASP A 264 -11.03 -5.51 8.25
CA ASP A 264 -12.36 -5.89 7.75
C ASP A 264 -13.18 -6.53 8.87
N LEU A 265 -13.85 -5.69 9.64
CA LEU A 265 -14.70 -6.06 10.78
C LEU A 265 -16.09 -6.55 10.35
N SER A 266 -16.39 -6.57 9.03
CA SER A 266 -17.59 -7.23 8.52
C SER A 266 -17.49 -8.76 8.68
N VAL A 267 -16.26 -9.29 8.71
CA VAL A 267 -15.97 -10.72 8.80
C VAL A 267 -15.17 -11.07 10.06
N GLY A 268 -15.47 -12.22 10.65
CA GLY A 268 -14.78 -12.79 11.81
C GLY A 268 -15.25 -12.22 13.16
N LEU A 269 -14.58 -12.61 14.23
CA LEU A 269 -14.90 -12.14 15.58
C LEU A 269 -14.48 -10.68 15.77
N LEU A 270 -15.34 -9.86 16.39
CA LEU A 270 -15.01 -8.46 16.65
C LEU A 270 -13.99 -8.32 17.79
N PRO A 271 -13.06 -7.37 17.68
CA PRO A 271 -12.06 -7.10 18.72
C PRO A 271 -12.70 -6.52 19.98
N ASP A 272 -12.03 -6.75 21.10
CA ASP A 272 -12.36 -6.19 22.41
C ASP A 272 -11.22 -5.30 22.88
N HIS A 273 -11.47 -4.01 23.05
CA HIS A 273 -10.47 -3.06 23.53
C HIS A 273 -10.05 -3.33 24.97
N ASP A 274 -10.97 -3.81 25.81
CA ASP A 274 -10.67 -4.12 27.22
C ASP A 274 -9.92 -5.45 27.35
N GLN A 275 -10.08 -6.35 26.37
CA GLN A 275 -9.46 -7.68 26.34
C GLN A 275 -8.70 -7.90 25.03
N TYR A 276 -7.82 -6.95 24.70
CA TYR A 276 -7.19 -6.88 23.37
C TYR A 276 -6.40 -8.13 23.00
N ALA A 277 -5.49 -8.58 23.85
CA ALA A 277 -4.66 -9.75 23.57
C ALA A 277 -5.50 -11.03 23.35
N ALA A 278 -6.52 -11.24 24.18
CA ALA A 278 -7.40 -12.39 24.08
C ALA A 278 -8.28 -12.35 22.82
N SER A 279 -8.91 -11.21 22.53
CA SER A 279 -9.76 -11.04 21.35
C SER A 279 -8.97 -11.08 20.04
N TYR A 280 -7.75 -10.54 20.02
CA TYR A 280 -6.83 -10.66 18.89
C TYR A 280 -6.49 -12.12 18.60
N GLU A 281 -6.14 -12.90 19.62
CA GLU A 281 -5.84 -14.33 19.47
C GLU A 281 -7.04 -15.13 18.97
N LEU A 282 -8.24 -14.86 19.49
CA LEU A 282 -9.47 -15.49 19.02
C LEU A 282 -9.73 -15.17 17.53
N ARG A 283 -9.60 -13.90 17.13
CA ARG A 283 -9.78 -13.47 15.74
C ARG A 283 -8.73 -14.10 14.81
N ARG A 284 -7.45 -14.10 15.21
CA ARG A 284 -6.34 -14.74 14.48
C ARG A 284 -6.58 -16.23 14.29
N ASN A 285 -7.00 -16.93 15.35
CA ASN A 285 -7.30 -18.36 15.29
C ASN A 285 -8.52 -18.65 14.40
N TRP A 286 -9.55 -17.80 14.42
CA TRP A 286 -10.68 -17.93 13.52
C TRP A 286 -10.24 -17.84 12.06
N PHE A 287 -9.48 -16.81 11.65
CA PHE A 287 -8.98 -16.74 10.26
C PHE A 287 -8.08 -17.92 9.90
N THR A 288 -7.22 -18.37 10.83
CA THR A 288 -6.33 -19.52 10.62
C THR A 288 -7.12 -20.84 10.43
N ALA A 289 -8.25 -21.00 11.11
CA ALA A 289 -9.09 -22.20 10.99
C ALA A 289 -9.94 -22.20 9.71
N HIS A 290 -10.36 -21.02 9.24
CA HIS A 290 -11.35 -20.92 8.18
C HIS A 290 -10.73 -20.63 6.81
N TYR A 291 -9.64 -19.86 6.72
CA TYR A 291 -9.08 -19.42 5.44
C TYR A 291 -8.05 -20.39 4.89
N SER A 292 -7.81 -20.38 3.57
CA SER A 292 -6.79 -21.21 2.93
C SER A 292 -5.37 -20.74 3.32
N PRO A 293 -4.33 -21.61 3.29
CA PRO A 293 -2.96 -21.25 3.65
C PRO A 293 -2.43 -19.98 2.97
N SER A 294 -2.74 -19.78 1.68
CA SER A 294 -2.34 -18.56 0.96
C SER A 294 -2.98 -17.30 1.51
N ASN A 295 -4.29 -17.37 1.80
CA ASN A 295 -5.02 -16.25 2.38
C ASN A 295 -4.61 -15.99 3.83
N GLN A 296 -4.28 -17.03 4.60
CA GLN A 296 -3.76 -16.90 5.97
C GLN A 296 -2.47 -16.10 6.03
N ALA A 297 -1.48 -16.42 5.18
CA ALA A 297 -0.20 -15.72 5.18
C ALA A 297 -0.35 -14.21 4.93
N ARG A 298 -1.22 -13.84 3.96
CA ARG A 298 -1.53 -12.45 3.66
C ARG A 298 -2.24 -11.75 4.83
N LEU A 299 -3.22 -12.41 5.44
CA LEU A 299 -4.01 -11.86 6.54
C LEU A 299 -3.21 -11.71 7.83
N GLN A 300 -2.31 -12.64 8.16
CA GLN A 300 -1.55 -12.57 9.41
C GLN A 300 -0.68 -11.32 9.49
N SER A 301 0.02 -10.97 8.41
CA SER A 301 0.80 -9.73 8.34
C SER A 301 -0.11 -8.50 8.47
N ALA A 302 -1.23 -8.50 7.73
CA ALA A 302 -2.20 -7.42 7.77
C ALA A 302 -2.84 -7.24 9.16
N LEU A 303 -3.16 -8.32 9.88
CA LEU A 303 -3.78 -8.29 11.21
C LEU A 303 -2.87 -7.66 12.26
N VAL A 304 -1.56 -7.98 12.25
CA VAL A 304 -0.61 -7.35 13.19
C VAL A 304 -0.50 -5.87 12.91
N HIS A 305 -0.36 -5.48 11.64
CA HIS A 305 -0.27 -4.07 11.26
C HIS A 305 -1.55 -3.32 11.67
N SER A 306 -2.72 -3.85 11.30
CA SER A 306 -4.03 -3.33 11.69
C SER A 306 -4.14 -3.17 13.20
N ALA A 307 -3.68 -4.17 13.95
CA ALA A 307 -3.73 -4.15 15.40
C ALA A 307 -2.93 -2.97 15.99
N VAL A 308 -1.73 -2.73 15.51
CA VAL A 308 -0.90 -1.59 15.93
C VAL A 308 -1.59 -0.27 15.63
N GLN A 309 -2.11 -0.10 14.40
CA GLN A 309 -2.80 1.12 13.99
C GLN A 309 -4.02 1.41 14.89
N TRP A 310 -4.84 0.40 15.17
CA TRP A 310 -6.02 0.53 16.03
C TRP A 310 -5.72 0.73 17.52
N MET A 311 -4.53 0.40 18.01
CA MET A 311 -4.12 0.67 19.39
C MET A 311 -3.64 2.12 19.57
N LEU A 312 -3.03 2.71 18.55
CA LEU A 312 -2.30 3.98 18.66
C LEU A 312 -3.11 5.17 18.16
N TRP A 313 -3.69 5.06 16.96
CA TRP A 313 -4.31 6.21 16.30
C TRP A 313 -5.48 6.80 17.06
N PRO A 314 -6.45 6.02 17.58
CA PRO A 314 -7.60 6.61 18.28
C PRO A 314 -7.19 7.59 19.39
N GLN A 315 -6.12 7.31 20.14
CA GLN A 315 -5.60 8.23 21.15
C GLN A 315 -4.98 9.49 20.54
N GLN A 316 -4.24 9.37 19.44
CA GLN A 316 -3.63 10.50 18.73
C GLN A 316 -4.67 11.44 18.10
N LEU A 317 -5.89 10.95 17.83
CA LEU A 317 -6.95 11.74 17.22
C LEU A 317 -7.72 12.62 18.21
N LEU A 318 -7.69 12.32 19.51
CA LEU A 318 -8.62 12.89 20.51
C LEU A 318 -8.81 14.41 20.45
N ASP A 319 -7.73 15.15 20.20
CA ASP A 319 -7.70 16.61 20.21
C ASP A 319 -7.52 17.25 18.81
N LEU A 320 -7.66 16.45 17.74
CA LEU A 320 -7.42 16.91 16.36
C LEU A 320 -8.71 16.95 15.53
N PRO A 321 -8.92 17.97 14.69
CA PRO A 321 -10.02 17.96 13.73
C PRO A 321 -9.93 16.75 12.80
N CYS A 322 -11.00 15.96 12.75
CA CYS A 322 -11.04 14.70 12.00
C CYS A 322 -12.16 14.68 10.95
N THR A 323 -11.83 14.17 9.77
CA THR A 323 -12.80 13.84 8.71
C THR A 323 -12.78 12.34 8.48
N ILE A 324 -13.84 11.65 8.88
CA ILE A 324 -13.98 10.20 8.70
C ILE A 324 -14.67 9.92 7.36
N TRP A 325 -14.00 9.16 6.50
CA TRP A 325 -14.57 8.69 5.24
C TRP A 325 -15.23 7.34 5.47
N ALA A 326 -16.56 7.33 5.47
CA ALA A 326 -17.35 6.12 5.70
C ALA A 326 -18.51 6.04 4.72
N GLY A 327 -18.30 5.31 3.63
CA GLY A 327 -19.31 4.97 2.63
C GLY A 327 -20.32 3.93 3.10
N GLY A 328 -21.18 3.51 2.17
CA GLY A 328 -22.25 2.55 2.35
C GLY A 328 -21.80 1.09 2.32
N SER A 329 -20.61 0.77 2.83
CA SER A 329 -20.11 -0.62 2.92
C SER A 329 -20.11 -1.13 4.35
N ALA A 330 -20.26 -2.44 4.55
CA ALA A 330 -20.20 -3.04 5.88
C ALA A 330 -18.82 -2.87 6.54
N LEU A 331 -17.75 -2.93 5.75
CA LEU A 331 -16.37 -2.70 6.19
C LEU A 331 -16.20 -1.30 6.79
N GLU A 332 -16.62 -0.26 6.06
CA GLU A 332 -16.45 1.12 6.52
C GLU A 332 -17.37 1.43 7.70
N GLN A 333 -18.61 0.93 7.67
CA GLN A 333 -19.59 1.18 8.71
C GLN A 333 -19.24 0.48 10.03
N THR A 334 -18.61 -0.69 10.00
CA THR A 334 -18.10 -1.37 11.21
C THR A 334 -16.86 -0.67 11.75
N GLY A 335 -15.94 -0.24 10.88
CA GLY A 335 -14.79 0.58 11.26
C GLY A 335 -15.19 1.89 11.93
N LEU A 336 -16.15 2.62 11.35
CA LEU A 336 -16.69 3.88 11.91
C LEU A 336 -17.18 3.70 13.36
N ARG A 337 -17.97 2.65 13.60
CA ARG A 337 -18.52 2.34 14.93
C ARG A 337 -17.43 1.99 15.93
N ARG A 338 -16.44 1.18 15.53
CA ARG A 338 -15.30 0.85 16.38
C ARG A 338 -14.51 2.10 16.75
N LEU A 339 -14.22 2.97 15.78
CA LEU A 339 -13.48 4.20 16.03
C LEU A 339 -14.23 5.09 17.03
N LEU A 340 -15.49 5.40 16.76
CA LEU A 340 -16.28 6.27 17.65
C LEU A 340 -16.46 5.68 19.04
N SER A 341 -16.49 4.34 19.19
CA SER A 341 -16.52 3.68 20.50
C SER A 341 -15.26 3.88 21.35
N GLN A 342 -14.11 4.15 20.73
CA GLN A 342 -12.84 4.39 21.43
C GLN A 342 -12.61 5.86 21.77
N ILE A 343 -13.25 6.77 21.04
CA ILE A 343 -13.15 8.22 21.23
C ILE A 343 -14.54 8.86 21.37
N PRO A 344 -15.36 8.42 22.35
CA PRO A 344 -16.76 8.84 22.47
C PRO A 344 -16.92 10.33 22.84
N SER A 345 -15.85 10.99 23.27
CA SER A 345 -15.84 12.39 23.70
C SER A 345 -15.25 13.35 22.66
N HIS A 346 -14.96 12.86 21.44
CA HIS A 346 -14.32 13.68 20.40
C HIS A 346 -15.22 14.85 19.98
N SER A 347 -14.67 16.06 19.92
CA SER A 347 -15.46 17.30 19.74
C SER A 347 -15.45 17.89 18.33
N ASP A 348 -14.50 17.49 17.47
CA ASP A 348 -14.34 18.03 16.12
C ASP A 348 -14.26 16.93 15.04
N MET A 349 -15.36 16.18 14.89
CA MET A 349 -15.47 15.09 13.91
C MET A 349 -16.56 15.34 12.87
N VAL A 350 -16.19 15.18 11.60
CA VAL A 350 -17.10 15.22 10.44
C VAL A 350 -17.08 13.86 9.76
N ILE A 351 -18.23 13.36 9.32
CA ILE A 351 -18.34 12.16 8.50
C ILE A 351 -18.68 12.57 7.07
N ILE A 352 -17.94 12.01 6.11
CA ILE A 352 -18.28 12.06 4.69
C ILE A 352 -18.73 10.67 4.26
N ASN A 353 -19.94 10.57 3.73
CA ASN A 353 -20.45 9.36 3.06
C ASN A 353 -20.41 9.57 1.55
N PRO A 354 -19.26 9.30 0.89
CA PRO A 354 -19.07 9.66 -0.51
C PRO A 354 -19.94 8.80 -1.43
N THR A 355 -20.24 7.54 -1.08
CA THR A 355 -21.11 6.69 -1.90
C THR A 355 -22.54 7.24 -1.95
N ALA A 356 -23.08 7.74 -0.82
CA ALA A 356 -24.41 8.36 -0.80
C ALA A 356 -24.43 9.65 -1.63
N ILE A 357 -23.45 10.53 -1.43
CA ILE A 357 -23.34 11.81 -2.16
C ILE A 357 -23.22 11.58 -3.66
N LEU A 358 -22.39 10.62 -4.09
CA LEU A 358 -22.20 10.31 -5.50
C LEU A 358 -23.39 9.58 -6.11
N HIS A 359 -24.10 8.74 -5.36
CA HIS A 359 -25.33 8.11 -5.84
C HIS A 359 -26.44 9.15 -6.10
N GLU A 360 -26.55 10.18 -5.28
CA GLU A 360 -27.46 11.31 -5.55
C GLU A 360 -27.10 12.05 -6.85
N LEU A 361 -25.81 12.17 -7.18
CA LEU A 361 -25.34 12.84 -8.39
C LEU A 361 -25.42 11.98 -9.64
N TYR A 362 -25.17 10.69 -9.48
CA TYR A 362 -25.07 9.70 -10.54
C TYR A 362 -25.94 8.48 -10.18
N PRO A 363 -27.28 8.57 -10.24
CA PRO A 363 -28.17 7.50 -9.75
C PRO A 363 -28.04 6.16 -10.50
N THR A 364 -27.41 6.17 -11.67
CA THR A 364 -27.15 4.97 -12.47
C THR A 364 -25.87 4.24 -12.09
N ILE A 365 -25.06 4.81 -11.18
CA ILE A 365 -23.81 4.24 -10.72
C ILE A 365 -24.00 3.80 -9.26
N THR A 366 -23.66 2.55 -8.99
CA THR A 366 -23.59 2.00 -7.64
C THR A 366 -22.13 1.81 -7.26
N TYR A 367 -21.76 2.32 -6.08
CA TYR A 367 -20.43 2.12 -5.49
C TYR A 367 -20.58 1.19 -4.29
N ARG A 368 -19.80 0.10 -4.25
CA ARG A 368 -19.83 -0.87 -3.14
C ARG A 368 -19.22 -0.32 -1.86
N GLY A 369 -18.35 0.67 -1.97
CA GLY A 369 -17.70 1.37 -0.87
C GLY A 369 -16.81 2.49 -1.39
N THR A 370 -16.18 3.24 -0.49
CA THR A 370 -15.33 4.37 -0.87
C THR A 370 -14.10 3.94 -1.69
N PHE A 371 -13.63 2.71 -1.49
CA PHE A 371 -12.47 2.13 -2.18
C PHE A 371 -12.64 1.98 -3.70
N GLU A 372 -13.85 2.16 -4.25
CA GLU A 372 -14.11 2.17 -5.70
C GLU A 372 -14.17 3.58 -6.29
N ILE A 373 -14.09 4.61 -5.46
CA ILE A 373 -14.24 6.01 -5.87
C ILE A 373 -12.87 6.60 -6.19
N VAL A 374 -12.75 7.19 -7.38
CA VAL A 374 -11.52 7.85 -7.83
C VAL A 374 -11.29 9.19 -7.13
N PRO A 375 -10.03 9.67 -7.00
CA PRO A 375 -9.70 10.90 -6.28
C PRO A 375 -10.51 12.13 -6.70
N GLU A 376 -10.80 12.28 -7.99
CA GLU A 376 -11.56 13.41 -8.54
C GLU A 376 -13.02 13.41 -8.04
N GLN A 377 -13.61 12.22 -7.86
CA GLN A 377 -14.96 12.09 -7.32
C GLN A 377 -15.01 12.26 -5.80
N LEU A 378 -13.96 11.85 -5.09
CA LEU A 378 -13.79 12.15 -3.66
C LEU A 378 -13.72 13.66 -3.43
N ALA A 379 -13.04 14.41 -4.30
CA ALA A 379 -12.99 15.87 -4.22
C ALA A 379 -14.39 16.49 -4.32
N ILE A 380 -15.22 16.01 -5.26
CA ILE A 380 -16.62 16.44 -5.39
C ILE A 380 -17.42 16.13 -4.13
N ALA A 381 -17.24 14.93 -3.55
CA ALA A 381 -17.90 14.55 -2.30
C ALA A 381 -17.46 15.44 -1.11
N MET A 382 -16.18 15.79 -1.04
CA MET A 382 -15.63 16.72 -0.04
C MET A 382 -16.21 18.12 -0.21
N GLU A 383 -16.24 18.65 -1.43
CA GLU A 383 -16.79 19.98 -1.71
C GLU A 383 -18.29 20.06 -1.38
N ARG A 384 -19.07 19.01 -1.62
CA ARG A 384 -20.51 19.00 -1.29
C ARG A 384 -20.79 18.78 0.20
N SER A 385 -19.88 18.12 0.91
CA SER A 385 -19.95 17.99 2.37
C SER A 385 -19.49 19.24 3.11
N SER A 386 -19.09 20.31 2.41
CA SER A 386 -18.72 21.63 2.95
C SER A 386 -19.78 22.31 3.84
N GLN A 387 -20.99 21.76 3.91
CA GLN A 387 -21.86 21.95 5.07
C GLN A 387 -21.37 21.04 6.22
N GLU A 388 -20.19 21.36 6.78
CA GLU A 388 -19.49 20.59 7.81
C GLU A 388 -20.31 20.53 9.12
N ARG A 389 -21.32 19.66 9.16
CA ARG A 389 -22.03 19.35 10.39
C ARG A 389 -21.16 18.39 11.20
N LYS A 390 -20.57 18.92 12.27
CA LYS A 390 -19.91 18.10 13.30
C LYS A 390 -20.91 17.10 13.88
N LEU A 391 -20.45 15.89 14.17
CA LEU A 391 -21.25 14.91 14.88
C LEU A 391 -21.67 15.45 16.24
N SER A 392 -22.95 15.32 16.55
CA SER A 392 -23.44 15.59 17.90
C SER A 392 -23.03 14.47 18.87
N PRO A 393 -22.94 14.76 20.18
CA PRO A 393 -22.72 13.74 21.20
C PRO A 393 -23.75 12.60 21.15
N ASP A 394 -25.01 12.90 20.79
CA ASP A 394 -26.07 11.90 20.66
C ASP A 394 -25.84 10.97 19.45
N GLU A 395 -25.36 11.51 18.32
CA GLU A 395 -24.98 10.70 17.15
C GLU A 395 -23.82 9.76 17.49
N ILE A 396 -22.78 10.27 18.17
CA ILE A 396 -21.65 9.46 18.63
C ILE A 396 -22.12 8.37 19.59
N ALA A 397 -22.96 8.69 20.58
CA ALA A 397 -23.53 7.72 21.51
C ALA A 397 -24.35 6.63 20.79
N GLY A 398 -25.06 7.00 19.72
CA GLY A 398 -25.75 6.05 18.83
C GLY A 398 -24.79 5.04 18.19
N TYR A 399 -23.68 5.50 17.62
CA TYR A 399 -22.66 4.60 17.05
C TYR A 399 -22.00 3.71 18.13
N CYS A 400 -21.72 4.24 19.32
CA CYS A 400 -21.19 3.47 20.45
C CYS A 400 -22.16 2.36 20.89
N THR A 401 -23.46 2.69 20.97
CA THR A 401 -24.51 1.73 21.33
C THR A 401 -24.59 0.61 20.28
N ASP A 402 -24.52 0.99 19.01
CA ASP A 402 -24.57 0.05 17.90
C ASP A 402 -23.34 -0.88 17.86
N TRP A 403 -22.15 -0.34 18.16
CA TRP A 403 -20.93 -1.15 18.32
C TRP A 403 -21.09 -2.22 19.42
N ASN A 404 -21.60 -1.83 20.58
CA ASN A 404 -21.81 -2.74 21.70
C ASN A 404 -22.86 -3.81 21.37
N ARG A 405 -23.93 -3.46 20.63
CA ARG A 405 -24.90 -4.42 20.10
C ARG A 405 -24.21 -5.45 19.19
N LEU A 406 -23.43 -5.01 18.20
CA LEU A 406 -22.74 -5.91 17.25
C LEU A 406 -21.76 -6.86 17.95
N ARG A 407 -21.11 -6.40 19.03
CA ARG A 407 -20.25 -7.24 19.88
C ARG A 407 -21.07 -8.26 20.68
N ALA A 408 -22.19 -7.85 21.25
CA ALA A 408 -23.06 -8.72 22.04
C ALA A 408 -23.75 -9.82 21.20
N GLU A 409 -24.01 -9.57 19.91
CA GLU A 409 -24.57 -10.56 18.97
C GLU A 409 -23.62 -11.74 18.70
N ASN A 410 -22.31 -11.58 18.94
CA ASN A 410 -21.29 -12.62 18.84
C ASN A 410 -21.30 -13.43 17.52
N GLY A 411 -21.71 -12.80 16.40
CA GLY A 411 -21.64 -13.42 15.08
C GLY A 411 -20.27 -13.28 14.41
N VAL A 412 -20.16 -13.79 13.18
CA VAL A 412 -18.92 -13.75 12.37
C VAL A 412 -19.11 -13.07 11.02
N LEU A 413 -20.33 -12.69 10.66
CA LEU A 413 -20.64 -11.98 9.42
C LEU A 413 -21.60 -10.83 9.68
N ARG A 414 -21.27 -9.65 9.15
CA ARG A 414 -22.11 -8.46 9.17
C ARG A 414 -22.31 -7.93 7.77
N VAL A 415 -23.55 -7.62 7.43
CA VAL A 415 -23.93 -7.03 6.15
C VAL A 415 -24.63 -5.69 6.40
N LEU A 416 -24.49 -4.77 5.46
CA LEU A 416 -25.21 -3.49 5.50
C LEU A 416 -26.47 -3.62 4.64
N GLU A 417 -27.63 -3.70 5.28
CA GLU A 417 -28.93 -3.80 4.60
C GLU A 417 -29.75 -2.56 4.91
N GLN A 418 -30.16 -1.83 3.87
CA GLN A 418 -30.96 -0.60 4.00
C GLN A 418 -30.35 0.42 4.98
N GLY A 419 -29.02 0.53 4.98
CA GLY A 419 -28.26 1.43 5.86
C GLY A 419 -28.08 0.93 7.30
N VAL A 420 -28.53 -0.28 7.63
CA VAL A 420 -28.41 -0.87 8.97
C VAL A 420 -27.45 -2.06 8.94
N LEU A 421 -26.47 -2.07 9.86
CA LEU A 421 -25.59 -3.22 10.04
C LEU A 421 -26.31 -4.34 10.76
N ARG A 422 -26.39 -5.50 10.11
CA ARG A 422 -27.01 -6.71 10.65
C ARG A 422 -25.97 -7.82 10.76
N THR A 423 -25.91 -8.46 11.92
CA THR A 423 -25.22 -9.73 12.07
C THR A 423 -26.09 -10.82 11.44
N VAL A 424 -25.52 -11.56 10.49
CA VAL A 424 -26.21 -12.60 9.73
C VAL A 424 -25.49 -13.95 9.90
N PRO A 425 -26.15 -15.08 9.61
CA PRO A 425 -25.49 -16.37 9.61
C PRO A 425 -24.30 -16.39 8.66
N GLU A 426 -23.25 -17.14 9.00
CA GLU A 426 -22.06 -17.31 8.16
C GLU A 426 -22.38 -17.87 6.76
N SER A 427 -23.47 -18.64 6.66
CA SER A 427 -23.99 -19.20 5.42
C SER A 427 -24.81 -18.22 4.58
N HIS A 428 -24.86 -16.92 4.92
CA HIS A 428 -25.72 -15.93 4.26
C HIS A 428 -25.52 -15.88 2.73
N TYR A 429 -24.27 -16.05 2.27
CA TYR A 429 -23.93 -16.04 0.83
C TYR A 429 -23.97 -17.42 0.17
N ASP A 430 -24.27 -18.51 0.90
CA ASP A 430 -24.20 -19.87 0.34
C ASP A 430 -25.18 -20.07 -0.83
N ALA A 431 -26.38 -19.47 -0.77
CA ALA A 431 -27.35 -19.53 -1.87
C ALA A 431 -26.80 -18.90 -3.16
N MET A 432 -26.21 -17.71 -3.07
CA MET A 432 -25.58 -17.02 -4.21
C MET A 432 -24.37 -17.78 -4.76
N ILE A 433 -23.60 -18.43 -3.88
CA ILE A 433 -22.50 -19.32 -4.29
C ILE A 433 -23.06 -20.48 -5.11
N MET A 434 -24.16 -21.08 -4.66
CA MET A 434 -24.81 -22.17 -5.39
C MET A 434 -25.35 -21.69 -6.74
N GLU A 435 -26.02 -20.54 -6.81
CA GLU A 435 -26.44 -19.91 -8.08
C GLU A 435 -25.26 -19.75 -9.05
N SER A 436 -24.11 -19.32 -8.55
CA SER A 436 -22.89 -19.19 -9.35
C SER A 436 -22.33 -20.54 -9.80
N VAL A 437 -22.32 -21.57 -8.94
CA VAL A 437 -21.99 -22.96 -9.31
C VAL A 437 -22.90 -23.44 -10.44
N TYR A 438 -24.20 -23.10 -10.37
CA TYR A 438 -25.18 -23.44 -11.40
C TYR A 438 -24.90 -22.70 -12.71
N SER A 439 -24.66 -21.39 -12.66
CA SER A 439 -24.36 -20.54 -13.82
C SER A 439 -23.13 -21.02 -14.59
N VAL A 440 -22.05 -21.38 -13.87
CA VAL A 440 -20.81 -21.85 -14.51
C VAL A 440 -20.86 -23.31 -14.97
N LYS A 441 -22.02 -23.97 -14.80
CA LYS A 441 -22.29 -25.36 -15.20
C LYS A 441 -21.39 -26.38 -14.49
N ALA A 442 -21.16 -26.21 -13.19
CA ALA A 442 -20.46 -27.21 -12.37
C ALA A 442 -21.41 -28.34 -11.93
N ARG A 443 -22.01 -29.03 -12.90
CA ARG A 443 -22.98 -30.13 -12.68
C ARG A 443 -22.30 -31.36 -12.08
N SER A 444 -23.10 -32.33 -11.65
CA SER A 444 -22.56 -33.60 -11.11
C SER A 444 -21.58 -34.26 -12.09
N GLY A 445 -20.36 -34.53 -11.63
CA GLY A 445 -19.27 -35.07 -12.45
C GLY A 445 -18.58 -34.05 -13.38
N GLU A 446 -19.15 -32.85 -13.56
CA GLU A 446 -18.56 -31.76 -14.35
C GLU A 446 -17.85 -30.74 -13.44
N PHE A 447 -16.53 -30.87 -13.34
CA PHE A 447 -15.72 -29.97 -12.50
C PHE A 447 -15.43 -28.63 -13.18
N LYS A 448 -15.59 -27.53 -12.42
CA LYS A 448 -15.19 -26.17 -12.82
C LYS A 448 -14.23 -25.58 -11.80
N ARG A 449 -13.27 -24.77 -12.26
CA ARG A 449 -12.30 -24.08 -11.39
C ARG A 449 -13.03 -23.28 -10.31
N SER A 450 -12.61 -23.41 -9.05
CA SER A 450 -13.22 -22.66 -7.94
C SER A 450 -13.11 -21.15 -8.15
N SER A 451 -11.97 -20.66 -8.65
CA SER A 451 -11.80 -19.25 -9.03
C SER A 451 -12.83 -18.75 -10.05
N ARG A 452 -13.36 -19.61 -10.93
CA ARG A 452 -14.43 -19.24 -11.87
C ARG A 452 -15.78 -19.11 -11.17
N VAL A 453 -16.08 -20.00 -10.21
CA VAL A 453 -17.28 -19.89 -9.36
C VAL A 453 -17.21 -18.61 -8.56
N ILE A 454 -16.12 -18.37 -7.82
CA ILE A 454 -15.95 -17.19 -6.97
C ILE A 454 -16.03 -15.90 -7.81
N GLY A 455 -15.39 -15.87 -8.98
CA GLY A 455 -15.48 -14.73 -9.89
C GLY A 455 -16.90 -14.46 -10.41
N GLU A 456 -17.71 -15.50 -10.59
CA GLU A 456 -19.13 -15.38 -10.96
C GLU A 456 -19.94 -14.76 -9.81
N VAL A 457 -19.70 -15.19 -8.56
CA VAL A 457 -20.34 -14.61 -7.37
C VAL A 457 -20.02 -13.11 -7.27
N ILE A 458 -18.74 -12.74 -7.41
CA ILE A 458 -18.28 -11.35 -7.30
C ILE A 458 -18.79 -10.49 -8.46
N GLY A 459 -18.93 -11.07 -9.66
CA GLY A 459 -19.29 -10.34 -10.87
C GLY A 459 -20.78 -10.03 -11.01
N HIS A 460 -21.66 -10.86 -10.45
CA HIS A 460 -23.11 -10.74 -10.63
C HIS A 460 -23.88 -10.35 -9.36
N HIS A 461 -23.23 -10.34 -8.18
CA HIS A 461 -23.86 -9.99 -6.92
C HIS A 461 -23.16 -8.79 -6.26
N GLU A 462 -23.94 -7.93 -5.62
CA GLU A 462 -23.43 -6.87 -4.75
C GLU A 462 -22.92 -7.49 -3.44
N LEU A 463 -21.65 -7.91 -3.43
CA LEU A 463 -21.02 -8.51 -2.26
C LEU A 463 -20.37 -7.45 -1.36
N GLY A 464 -20.58 -7.59 -0.05
CA GLY A 464 -19.92 -6.80 0.98
C GLY A 464 -18.70 -7.50 1.61
N VAL A 465 -18.19 -8.58 1.01
CA VAL A 465 -17.14 -9.45 1.56
C VAL A 465 -16.05 -9.77 0.54
N SER A 466 -14.88 -10.18 1.04
CA SER A 466 -13.73 -10.58 0.20
C SER A 466 -13.93 -11.91 -0.54
N ASP A 467 -13.20 -12.07 -1.65
CA ASP A 467 -13.05 -13.33 -2.38
C ASP A 467 -12.59 -14.49 -1.48
N GLY A 468 -11.71 -14.22 -0.52
CA GLY A 468 -11.26 -15.18 0.48
C GLY A 468 -12.38 -15.68 1.39
N TYR A 469 -13.37 -14.84 1.71
CA TYR A 469 -14.54 -15.27 2.47
C TYR A 469 -15.44 -16.20 1.65
N ILE A 470 -15.68 -15.86 0.37
CA ILE A 470 -16.46 -16.70 -0.55
C ILE A 470 -15.77 -18.04 -0.80
N GLU A 471 -14.44 -18.05 -0.99
CA GLU A 471 -13.63 -19.26 -1.10
C GLU A 471 -13.76 -20.15 0.14
N TYR A 472 -13.70 -19.53 1.33
CA TYR A 472 -13.94 -20.21 2.59
C TYR A 472 -15.32 -20.89 2.60
N ARG A 473 -16.39 -20.17 2.23
CA ARG A 473 -17.74 -20.75 2.15
C ARG A 473 -17.85 -21.88 1.13
N VAL A 474 -17.20 -21.77 -0.02
CA VAL A 474 -17.09 -22.88 -1.00
C VAL A 474 -16.47 -24.12 -0.35
N ARG A 475 -15.41 -23.97 0.44
CA ARG A 475 -14.80 -25.10 1.18
C ARG A 475 -15.71 -25.67 2.26
N GLU A 476 -16.52 -24.85 2.92
CA GLU A 476 -17.55 -25.36 3.85
C GLU A 476 -18.63 -26.15 3.13
N LEU A 477 -19.07 -25.70 1.95
CA LEU A 477 -20.00 -26.46 1.10
C LEU A 477 -19.38 -27.80 0.63
N ILE A 478 -18.06 -27.87 0.44
CA ILE A 478 -17.36 -29.13 0.21
C ILE A 478 -17.39 -30.02 1.45
N LYS A 479 -17.08 -29.47 2.63
CA LYS A 479 -17.12 -30.23 3.90
C LYS A 479 -18.51 -30.75 4.25
N ALA A 480 -19.54 -29.98 3.90
CA ALA A 480 -20.95 -30.36 4.04
C ALA A 480 -21.42 -31.34 2.96
N SER A 481 -20.53 -31.80 2.07
CA SER A 481 -20.84 -32.67 0.94
C SER A 481 -21.87 -32.11 -0.03
N VAL A 482 -22.11 -30.79 -0.06
CA VAL A 482 -22.92 -30.11 -1.10
C VAL A 482 -22.16 -30.11 -2.42
N LEU A 483 -20.87 -29.81 -2.34
CA LEU A 483 -19.93 -29.82 -3.46
C LEU A 483 -18.91 -30.93 -3.26
N THR A 484 -18.45 -31.51 -4.36
CA THR A 484 -17.27 -32.36 -4.42
C THR A 484 -16.14 -31.60 -5.11
N TYR A 485 -14.90 -32.04 -4.91
CA TYR A 485 -13.73 -31.32 -5.44
C TYR A 485 -12.65 -32.25 -6.00
N THR A 486 -11.84 -31.68 -6.89
CA THR A 486 -10.58 -32.27 -7.36
C THR A 486 -9.46 -31.23 -7.26
N GLY A 487 -8.22 -31.67 -7.04
CA GLY A 487 -7.05 -30.80 -6.90
C GLY A 487 -6.71 -30.46 -5.46
N ASP A 488 -6.13 -29.28 -5.25
CA ASP A 488 -5.56 -28.86 -3.96
C ASP A 488 -6.33 -27.65 -3.40
N LEU A 489 -6.84 -27.79 -2.17
CA LEU A 489 -7.60 -26.78 -1.43
C LEU A 489 -6.73 -25.68 -0.80
N SER A 490 -5.42 -25.68 -1.07
CA SER A 490 -4.52 -24.64 -0.55
C SER A 490 -4.81 -23.24 -1.13
N GLU A 491 -5.38 -23.16 -2.33
CA GLU A 491 -5.69 -21.92 -3.05
C GLU A 491 -6.89 -22.09 -4.00
N MET A 492 -7.74 -21.07 -4.16
CA MET A 492 -8.90 -21.13 -5.06
C MET A 492 -8.59 -21.44 -6.53
N ALA A 493 -7.37 -21.15 -6.99
CA ALA A 493 -6.97 -21.45 -8.36
C ALA A 493 -6.61 -22.95 -8.55
N LYS A 494 -6.30 -23.66 -7.46
CA LYS A 494 -5.70 -25.01 -7.49
C LYS A 494 -6.71 -26.15 -7.40
N TYR A 495 -7.97 -25.88 -7.10
CA TYR A 495 -9.03 -26.88 -7.11
C TYR A 495 -10.20 -26.52 -8.03
N SER A 496 -10.95 -27.55 -8.38
CA SER A 496 -12.20 -27.45 -9.11
C SER A 496 -13.33 -28.08 -8.30
N VAL A 497 -14.54 -27.57 -8.44
CA VAL A 497 -15.74 -28.03 -7.74
C VAL A 497 -16.79 -28.54 -8.72
N SER A 498 -17.64 -29.43 -8.24
CA SER A 498 -18.79 -30.01 -8.92
C SER A 498 -19.87 -30.30 -7.87
N LEU A 499 -21.14 -30.38 -8.26
CA LEU A 499 -22.21 -30.83 -7.36
C LEU A 499 -21.99 -32.30 -6.94
N THR A 500 -22.17 -32.60 -5.65
CA THR A 500 -22.11 -33.98 -5.15
C THR A 500 -23.35 -34.76 -5.54
N GLU A 501 -23.18 -35.99 -6.05
CA GLU A 501 -24.25 -36.97 -6.28
C GLU A 501 -24.97 -37.31 -4.96
N ALA A 502 -26.29 -37.42 -4.97
CA ALA A 502 -27.01 -37.94 -3.80
C ALA A 502 -26.57 -39.38 -3.52
N VAL A 503 -25.91 -39.59 -2.39
CA VAL A 503 -25.67 -40.92 -1.84
C VAL A 503 -26.73 -41.20 -0.78
N ASP A 504 -27.38 -42.35 -0.90
CA ASP A 504 -28.23 -42.88 0.16
C ASP A 504 -27.35 -43.36 1.32
N GLU A 505 -27.59 -42.85 2.54
CA GLU A 505 -27.67 -43.65 3.78
C GLU A 505 -27.87 -42.77 5.04
N GLU A 506 -29.04 -42.93 5.64
CA GLU A 506 -29.46 -42.95 7.07
C GLU A 506 -28.74 -42.20 8.23
N SER A 507 -27.62 -41.50 8.05
CA SER A 507 -26.82 -40.94 9.18
C SER A 507 -26.92 -39.41 9.37
N LYS A 508 -27.57 -38.65 8.48
CA LYS A 508 -27.65 -37.17 8.59
C LYS A 508 -29.01 -36.60 8.17
N ARG A 509 -30.09 -37.05 8.80
CA ARG A 509 -31.47 -36.72 8.36
C ARG A 509 -31.78 -35.22 8.41
N ASP A 510 -31.46 -34.54 9.50
CA ASP A 510 -31.74 -33.10 9.69
C ASP A 510 -30.83 -32.22 8.82
N GLU A 511 -29.56 -32.59 8.69
CA GLU A 511 -28.61 -31.88 7.82
C GLU A 511 -28.98 -32.10 6.34
N LYS A 512 -29.37 -33.32 5.93
CA LYS A 512 -29.86 -33.65 4.57
C LYS A 512 -31.12 -32.86 4.22
N GLN A 513 -32.05 -32.68 5.15
CA GLN A 513 -33.25 -31.86 4.93
C GLN A 513 -32.90 -30.38 4.73
N ARG A 514 -32.02 -29.81 5.57
CA ARG A 514 -31.55 -28.42 5.39
C ARG A 514 -30.79 -28.24 4.08
N LEU A 515 -29.97 -29.23 3.68
CA LEU A 515 -29.22 -29.24 2.42
C LEU A 515 -30.14 -29.36 1.20
N GLN A 516 -31.18 -30.19 1.28
CA GLN A 516 -32.21 -30.29 0.24
C GLN A 516 -32.99 -28.97 0.13
N ALA A 517 -33.35 -28.34 1.24
CA ALA A 517 -34.05 -27.05 1.24
C ALA A 517 -33.23 -25.93 0.56
N VAL A 518 -31.93 -25.82 0.84
CA VAL A 518 -31.06 -24.82 0.18
C VAL A 518 -30.92 -25.10 -1.32
N ARG A 519 -30.72 -26.37 -1.71
CA ARG A 519 -30.67 -26.77 -3.13
C ARG A 519 -32.00 -26.51 -3.84
N LEU A 520 -33.12 -26.75 -3.17
CA LEU A 520 -34.47 -26.55 -3.68
C LEU A 520 -34.83 -25.06 -3.83
N GLN A 521 -34.53 -24.24 -2.82
CA GLN A 521 -34.67 -22.78 -2.88
C GLN A 521 -33.84 -22.20 -4.04
N SER A 522 -32.57 -22.61 -4.17
CA SER A 522 -31.71 -22.22 -5.28
C SER A 522 -32.29 -22.64 -6.64
N LEU A 523 -32.78 -23.88 -6.77
CA LEU A 523 -33.40 -24.35 -8.02
C LEU A 523 -34.65 -23.54 -8.37
N MET A 524 -35.51 -23.24 -7.38
CA MET A 524 -36.73 -22.47 -7.57
C MET A 524 -36.44 -21.03 -7.98
N GLN A 525 -35.48 -20.36 -7.34
CA GLN A 525 -35.05 -19.01 -7.70
C GLN A 525 -34.54 -18.97 -9.15
N ASN A 526 -33.67 -19.90 -9.52
CA ASN A 526 -33.14 -20.01 -10.89
C ASN A 526 -34.21 -20.34 -11.95
N MET A 527 -35.26 -21.07 -11.56
CA MET A 527 -36.42 -21.34 -12.43
C MET A 527 -37.26 -20.08 -12.66
N MET A 528 -37.42 -19.22 -11.64
CA MET A 528 -38.13 -17.93 -11.74
C MET A 528 -37.37 -16.95 -12.62
N ASP A 529 -36.04 -16.91 -12.52
CA ASP A 529 -35.18 -16.00 -13.29
C ASP A 529 -34.86 -16.52 -14.72
N THR A 530 -35.43 -17.66 -15.12
CA THR A 530 -35.32 -18.30 -16.45
C THR A 530 -33.91 -18.75 -16.89
N HIS A 531 -32.99 -18.96 -15.96
CA HIS A 531 -31.60 -19.28 -16.28
C HIS A 531 -31.30 -20.77 -16.56
N LEU A 532 -32.21 -21.68 -16.22
CA LEU A 532 -32.02 -23.14 -16.37
C LEU A 532 -32.83 -23.74 -17.53
N THR A 533 -32.25 -24.72 -18.24
CA THR A 533 -32.98 -25.52 -19.24
C THR A 533 -33.81 -26.61 -18.57
N GLU A 534 -34.81 -27.16 -19.26
CA GLU A 534 -35.58 -28.33 -18.77
C GLU A 534 -34.68 -29.51 -18.41
N ARG A 535 -33.61 -29.71 -19.18
CA ARG A 535 -32.66 -30.79 -18.93
C ARG A 535 -31.87 -30.56 -17.63
N ASP A 536 -31.45 -29.32 -17.38
CA ASP A 536 -30.76 -28.96 -16.14
C ASP A 536 -31.65 -29.20 -14.92
N ILE A 537 -32.91 -28.75 -14.98
CA ILE A 537 -33.88 -28.93 -13.89
C ILE A 537 -34.07 -30.42 -13.58
N MET A 538 -34.16 -31.25 -14.62
CA MET A 538 -34.36 -32.70 -14.47
C MET A 538 -33.14 -33.45 -13.94
N GLU A 539 -31.93 -33.09 -14.38
CA GLU A 539 -30.69 -33.67 -13.85
C GLU A 539 -30.53 -33.31 -12.36
N GLU A 540 -30.96 -32.12 -11.94
CA GLU A 540 -30.92 -31.68 -10.53
C GLU A 540 -31.96 -32.37 -9.64
N LEU A 541 -33.21 -32.46 -10.07
CA LEU A 541 -34.24 -33.20 -9.31
C LEU A 541 -33.83 -34.67 -9.11
N LYS A 542 -33.15 -35.24 -10.12
CA LYS A 542 -32.53 -36.58 -10.03
C LYS A 542 -31.36 -36.63 -9.07
N GLY A 543 -30.49 -35.62 -9.10
CA GLY A 543 -29.41 -35.46 -8.14
C GLY A 543 -29.86 -35.21 -6.70
N MET A 544 -31.11 -34.80 -6.47
CA MET A 544 -31.71 -34.62 -5.14
C MET A 544 -32.51 -35.83 -4.64
N GLY A 545 -32.70 -36.85 -5.50
CA GLY A 545 -33.57 -38.01 -5.20
C GLY A 545 -35.07 -37.68 -5.20
N LEU A 546 -35.49 -36.60 -5.88
CA LEU A 546 -36.86 -36.08 -5.88
C LEU A 546 -37.63 -36.45 -7.17
N THR A 547 -37.26 -37.52 -7.88
CA THR A 547 -37.68 -37.72 -9.28
C THR A 547 -39.05 -38.33 -9.50
N ASP A 548 -39.52 -39.22 -8.64
CA ASP A 548 -40.54 -40.17 -9.12
C ASP A 548 -41.95 -39.56 -9.13
N ASP A 549 -42.33 -38.79 -8.10
CA ASP A 549 -43.65 -38.14 -8.02
C ASP A 549 -43.71 -36.77 -8.75
N ILE A 550 -42.59 -36.04 -8.77
CA ILE A 550 -42.50 -34.71 -9.39
C ILE A 550 -42.51 -34.83 -10.93
N TRP A 551 -41.90 -35.89 -11.46
CA TRP A 551 -41.84 -36.15 -12.90
C TRP A 551 -43.20 -36.51 -13.49
N GLU A 552 -44.00 -37.36 -12.83
CA GLU A 552 -45.38 -37.65 -13.25
C GLU A 552 -46.24 -36.38 -13.25
N SER A 553 -46.11 -35.53 -12.22
CA SER A 553 -46.82 -34.26 -12.15
C SER A 553 -46.42 -33.27 -13.26
N TYR A 554 -45.13 -33.20 -13.60
CA TYR A 554 -44.63 -32.29 -14.64
C TYR A 554 -45.00 -32.73 -16.07
N HIS A 555 -44.95 -34.04 -16.33
CA HIS A 555 -45.28 -34.61 -17.64
C HIS A 555 -46.79 -34.57 -17.93
N ASN A 556 -47.62 -34.85 -16.92
CA ASN A 556 -49.08 -34.83 -17.04
C ASN A 556 -49.67 -33.42 -17.24
N HIS A 557 -48.88 -32.35 -17.01
CA HIS A 557 -49.35 -30.97 -17.09
C HIS A 557 -48.66 -30.15 -18.19
N HIS A 558 -48.23 -30.79 -19.28
CA HIS A 558 -47.69 -30.13 -20.47
C HIS A 558 -46.53 -29.17 -20.17
N LYS A 559 -45.59 -29.54 -19.28
CA LYS A 559 -44.33 -28.80 -19.03
C LYS A 559 -44.52 -27.38 -18.47
N GLN A 560 -45.62 -27.10 -17.78
CA GLN A 560 -45.84 -25.78 -17.17
C GLN A 560 -44.89 -25.56 -15.99
N ARG A 561 -43.88 -24.68 -16.16
CA ARG A 561 -42.91 -24.31 -15.11
C ARG A 561 -43.57 -23.79 -13.83
N VAL A 562 -44.70 -23.10 -13.95
CA VAL A 562 -45.47 -22.57 -12.81
C VAL A 562 -45.97 -23.71 -11.91
N LEU A 563 -46.50 -24.80 -12.48
CA LEU A 563 -46.98 -25.94 -11.71
C LEU A 563 -45.85 -26.75 -11.08
N LEU A 564 -44.67 -26.76 -11.72
CA LEU A 564 -43.46 -27.34 -11.13
C LEU A 564 -43.00 -26.50 -9.93
N LEU A 565 -42.97 -25.17 -10.05
CA LEU A 565 -42.68 -24.25 -8.94
C LEU A 565 -43.64 -24.44 -7.77
N ASP A 566 -44.95 -24.59 -8.01
CA ASP A 566 -45.95 -24.84 -6.96
C ASP A 566 -45.74 -26.17 -6.24
N SER A 567 -45.31 -27.22 -6.95
CA SER A 567 -44.98 -28.52 -6.37
C SER A 567 -43.70 -28.47 -5.54
N LEU A 568 -42.65 -27.79 -6.04
CA LEU A 568 -41.41 -27.61 -5.29
C LEU A 568 -41.62 -26.71 -4.05
N THR A 569 -42.48 -25.70 -4.14
CA THR A 569 -42.84 -24.82 -3.00
C THR A 569 -43.52 -25.62 -1.88
N ARG A 570 -44.39 -26.58 -2.22
CA ARG A 570 -45.00 -27.48 -1.24
C ARG A 570 -43.97 -28.39 -0.57
N ILE A 571 -43.05 -28.95 -1.34
CA ILE A 571 -41.97 -29.80 -0.79
C ILE A 571 -41.05 -28.99 0.13
N LEU A 572 -40.72 -27.76 -0.24
CA LEU A 572 -39.95 -26.86 0.62
C LEU A 572 -40.68 -26.56 1.93
N GLY A 573 -41.99 -26.27 1.88
CA GLY A 573 -42.82 -26.02 3.06
C GLY A 573 -42.94 -27.24 3.99
N GLU A 574 -42.97 -28.45 3.44
CA GLU A 574 -42.95 -29.71 4.22
C GLU A 574 -41.58 -30.00 4.85
N GLN A 575 -40.49 -29.51 4.24
CA GLN A 575 -39.13 -29.61 4.74
C GLN A 575 -38.76 -28.52 5.77
N GLU A 576 -39.46 -27.38 5.79
CA GLU A 576 -39.27 -26.30 6.78
C GLU A 576 -40.12 -26.48 8.07
N HIS A 577 -41.11 -27.38 8.06
CA HIS A 577 -42.01 -27.65 9.21
C HIS A 577 -41.66 -28.91 10.03
N ASN A 578 -40.72 -29.74 9.57
CA ASN A 578 -40.13 -30.86 10.31
C ASN A 578 -38.73 -30.51 10.77
#